data_AF-A0A659UKM3-F1
#
_entry.id   AF-A0A659UKM3-F1
#
_cell.length_a   1.000
_cell.length_b   1.000
_cell.length_c   1.000
_cell.angle_alpha   90.00
_cell.angle_beta   90.00
_cell.angle_gamma   90.00
#
_symmetry.space_group_name_H-M   'P 1'
#
loop_
_entity.id
_entity.type
_entity.pdbx_description
1 polymer ?
#
loop_
_entity_poly.entity_id
_entity_poly.type
_entity_poly.pdbx_seq_one_letter_code
_entity_poly.pdbx_strand_id
1 'polypeptide(L)' 'MNANFASFLYLVSGVLFIMALRGLSHPTTSRQGNLYGMIGMGI' A
#
# COMPACT_ATOMS: atom_id res chain seq x y z
N MET A 1 12.47 16.89 7.88
CA MET A 1 12.30 15.65 7.09
C MET A 1 13.24 15.72 5.90
N ASN A 2 14.01 14.67 5.61
CA ASN A 2 14.86 14.64 4.40
C ASN A 2 13.97 14.32 3.19
N ALA A 3 14.05 15.14 2.13
CA ALA A 3 13.23 14.97 0.93
C ALA A 3 13.36 13.55 0.32
N ASN A 4 14.56 12.97 0.35
CA ASN A 4 14.82 11.62 -0.16
C ASN A 4 14.08 10.54 0.65
N PHE A 5 13.95 10.74 1.96
CA PHE A 5 13.24 9.80 2.82
C PHE A 5 11.73 9.85 2.58
N ALA A 6 11.17 11.05 2.41
CA ALA A 6 9.76 11.22 2.04
C ALA A 6 9.46 10.59 0.66
N SER A 7 10.32 10.83 -0.35
CA SER A 7 10.18 10.22 -1.67
C SER A 7 10.23 8.69 -1.64
N PHE A 8 11.10 8.11 -0.80
CA PHE A 8 11.17 6.67 -0.61
C PHE A 8 9.87 6.12 0.02
N LEU A 9 9.34 6.76 1.05
CA LEU A 9 8.07 6.36 1.69
C LEU A 9 6.89 6.43 0.72
N TYR A 10 6.82 7.46 -0.13
CA TYR A 10 5.78 7.54 -1.17
C TYR A 10 5.88 6.41 -2.19
N LEU A 11 7.09 6.00 -2.57
CA LEU A 11 7.28 4.86 -3.48
C LEU A 11 6.78 3.57 -2.83
N VAL A 12 7.13 3.32 -1.56
CA VAL A 12 6.66 2.15 -0.79
C VAL A 12 5.13 2.17 -0.65
N SER A 13 4.54 3.32 -0.32
CA SER A 13 3.09 3.50 -0.22
C SER A 13 2.41 3.19 -1.56
N GLY A 14 2.96 3.66 -2.68
CA GLY A 14 2.48 3.33 -4.03
C GLY A 14 2.46 1.83 -4.32
N VAL A 15 3.52 1.10 -3.97
CA VAL A 15 3.57 -0.36 -4.13
C VAL A 15 2.50 -1.07 -3.28
N LEU A 16 2.29 -0.62 -2.04
CA LEU A 16 1.26 -1.17 -1.15
C LEU A 16 -0.15 -0.95 -1.70
N PHE A 17 -0.44 0.22 -2.28
CA PHE A 17 -1.73 0.47 -2.91
C PHE A 17 -1.97 -0.39 -4.16
N ILE A 18 -0.93 -0.64 -4.97
CA ILE A 18 -1.04 -1.57 -6.11
C ILE A 18 -1.39 -2.98 -5.63
N MET A 19 -0.72 -3.46 -4.57
CA MET A 19 -1.03 -4.76 -3.97
C MET A 19 -2.43 -4.79 -3.32
N ALA A 20 -2.86 -3.68 -2.70
CA ALA A 20 -4.18 -3.55 -2.11
C ALA A 20 -5.29 -3.72 -3.15
N LEU A 21 -5.22 -2.97 -4.27
CA LEU A 21 -6.19 -3.05 -5.35
C LEU A 21 -6.25 -4.46 -5.95
N ARG A 22 -5.08 -5.07 -6.23
CA ARG A 22 -5.01 -6.47 -6.71
C ARG A 22 -5.70 -7.43 -5.75
N GLY A 23 -5.45 -7.29 -4.44
CA GLY A 23 -6.01 -8.15 -3.40
C GLY A 23 -7.52 -7.98 -3.27
N LEU A 24 -8.02 -6.75 -3.37
CA LEU A 24 -9.44 -6.41 -3.30
C LEU A 24 -10.23 -6.89 -4.53
N SER A 25 -9.58 -7.07 -5.68
CA SER A 25 -10.23 -7.60 -6.90
C SER A 25 -10.59 -9.09 -6.83
N HIS A 26 -10.13 -9.84 -5.83
CA HIS A 26 -10.51 -11.24 -5.62
C HIS A 26 -11.03 -11.46 -4.19
N PRO A 27 -12.19 -12.12 -4.01
CA PRO A 27 -12.81 -12.29 -2.69
C PRO A 27 -11.94 -13.11 -1.73
N THR A 28 -11.16 -14.06 -2.24
CA THR A 28 -10.24 -14.90 -1.45
C THR A 28 -9.04 -14.13 -0.90
N THR A 29 -8.59 -13.07 -1.59
CA THR A 29 -7.46 -12.23 -1.16
C THR A 29 -7.87 -10.88 -0.60
N SER A 30 -9.18 -10.56 -0.58
CA SER A 30 -9.70 -9.24 -0.21
C SER A 30 -9.25 -8.78 1.18
N ARG A 31 -9.19 -9.70 2.16
CA ARG A 31 -8.67 -9.40 3.51
C ARG A 31 -7.20 -8.94 3.50
N GLN A 32 -6.36 -9.60 2.70
CA GLN A 32 -4.96 -9.20 2.55
C GLN A 32 -4.83 -7.88 1.79
N GLY A 33 -5.64 -7.68 0.74
CA GLY A 33 -5.71 -6.40 0.02
C GLY A 33 -6.05 -5.23 0.94
N ASN A 34 -7.03 -5.40 1.81
CA ASN A 34 -7.41 -4.38 2.79
C ASN A 34 -6.27 -4.06 3.78
N LEU A 35 -5.52 -5.08 4.22
CA LEU A 35 -4.36 -4.88 5.10
C LEU A 35 -3.27 -4.04 4.42
N TYR A 36 -2.94 -4.33 3.16
CA TYR A 36 -1.96 -3.54 2.41
C TYR A 36 -2.40 -2.08 2.25
N GLY A 37 -3.69 -1.85 2.02
CA GLY A 37 -4.26 -0.49 1.93
C GLY A 37 -4.15 0.29 3.23
N MET A 38 -4.46 -0.35 4.38
CA MET A 38 -4.33 0.30 5.69
C MET A 38 -2.86 0.63 6.02
N ILE A 39 -1.92 -0.25 5.69
CA ILE A 39 -0.48 0.03 5.88
C ILE A 39 -0.04 1.19 4.96
N GLY A 40 -0.50 1.21 3.71
CA GLY A 40 -0.19 2.29 2.76
C GLY A 40 -0.76 3.66 3.16
N MET A 41 -1.89 3.69 3.87
CA MET A 41 -2.48 4.93 4.43
C MET A 41 -1.77 5.42 5.70
N GLY A 42 -1.03 4.56 6.39
CA GLY A 42 -0.29 4.90 7.61
C GLY A 42 1.14 5.41 7.38
N ILE A 43 1.62 5.37 6.13
CA ILE A 43 2.93 5.84 5.67
C ILE A 43 2.76 7.14 4.89
#